data_AF-A0A7K0CNZ1-F1
#
_entry.id   AF-A0A7K0CNZ1-F1
#
_cell.length_a   1.000
_cell.length_b   1.000
_cell.length_c   1.000
_cell.angle_alpha   90.00
_cell.angle_beta   90.00
_cell.angle_gamma   90.00
#
_symmetry.space_group_name_H-M   'P 1'
#
loop_
_entity.id
_entity.type
_entity.pdbx_description
1 polymer ?
#
loop_
_entity_poly.entity_id
_entity_poly.type
_entity_poly.pdbx_seq_one_letter_code
_entity_poly.pdbx_strand_id
1 'polypeptide(L)' 'MSWFSGSSEQPAEAFAAEEQHRAGGLASRIVAISSDPGHPSQGSLPYYREAYQDASQNAATHTSQPGR' A
#
# COMPACT_ATOMS: atom_id res chain seq x y z
N MET A 1 3.85 -11.84 -39.95
CA MET A 1 4.82 -11.69 -38.84
C MET A 1 4.22 -10.74 -37.80
N SER A 2 3.57 -11.25 -36.75
CA SER A 2 3.17 -10.42 -35.60
C SER A 2 4.28 -10.47 -34.57
N TRP A 3 4.88 -9.31 -34.30
CA TRP A 3 5.88 -9.14 -33.27
C TRP A 3 5.15 -9.00 -31.95
N PHE A 4 5.52 -9.85 -30.99
CA PHE A 4 5.07 -9.82 -29.61
C PHE A 4 5.16 -8.37 -29.09
N SER A 5 4.00 -7.83 -28.70
CA SER A 5 3.95 -6.61 -27.90
C SER A 5 4.50 -6.98 -26.52
N GLY A 6 5.78 -6.69 -26.29
CA GLY A 6 6.41 -6.89 -24.99
C GLY A 6 5.70 -6.02 -23.96
N SER A 7 5.00 -6.65 -23.02
CA SER A 7 4.32 -6.02 -21.91
C SER A 7 5.31 -5.21 -21.06
N SER A 8 5.32 -3.89 -21.24
CA SER A 8 6.06 -2.93 -20.41
C SER A 8 5.27 -2.50 -19.17
N GLU A 9 4.32 -3.32 -18.69
CA GLU A 9 3.44 -3.03 -17.54
C GLU A 9 3.96 -3.58 -16.20
N GLN A 10 5.06 -4.33 -16.19
CA GLN A 10 5.53 -5.04 -14.98
C GLN A 10 5.99 -4.17 -13.78
N PRO A 11 6.64 -3.00 -13.94
CA PRO A 11 7.18 -2.27 -12.79
C PRO A 11 6.12 -1.50 -11.99
N ALA A 12 5.08 -0.99 -12.64
CA ALA A 12 4.02 -0.24 -11.97
C ALA A 12 3.12 -1.16 -11.12
N GLU A 13 2.76 -2.33 -11.65
CA GLU A 13 1.95 -3.31 -10.91
C GLU A 13 2.72 -3.95 -9.74
N ALA A 14 4.01 -4.25 -9.92
CA ALA A 14 4.85 -4.77 -8.84
C ALA A 14 4.95 -3.76 -7.68
N PHE A 15 5.20 -2.48 -8.00
CA PHE A 15 5.21 -1.41 -7.00
C PHE A 15 3.85 -1.24 -6.31
N ALA A 16 2.75 -1.31 -7.06
CA ALA A 16 1.41 -1.25 -6.49
C ALA A 16 1.16 -2.40 -5.50
N ALA A 17 1.56 -3.62 -5.83
CA ALA A 17 1.42 -4.78 -4.95
C ALA A 17 2.26 -4.64 -3.66
N GLU A 18 3.49 -4.13 -3.76
CA GLU A 18 4.34 -3.83 -2.61
C GLU A 18 3.68 -2.80 -1.67
N GLU A 19 3.14 -1.72 -2.25
CA GLU A 19 2.48 -0.67 -1.49
C GLU A 19 1.15 -1.14 -0.86
N GLN A 20 0.42 -2.05 -1.51
CA GLN A 20 -0.75 -2.71 -0.92
C GLN A 20 -0.35 -3.58 0.29
N HIS A 21 0.72 -4.36 0.16
CA HIS A 21 1.24 -5.17 1.27
C HIS A 21 1.70 -4.29 2.43
N ARG A 22 2.39 -3.18 2.14
CA ARG A 22 2.79 -2.17 3.12
C ARG A 22 1.58 -1.57 3.83
N ALA A 23 0.53 -1.20 3.10
CA ALA A 23 -0.71 -0.69 3.66
C ALA A 23 -1.38 -1.70 4.61
N GLY A 24 -1.42 -2.98 4.26
CA GLY A 24 -1.97 -4.04 5.11
C GLY A 24 -1.21 -4.21 6.43
N GLY A 25 0.13 -4.18 6.39
CA GLY A 25 0.97 -4.22 7.58
C GLY A 25 0.74 -3.01 8.49
N LEU A 26 0.64 -1.81 7.91
CA LEU A 26 0.36 -0.58 8.64
C LEU A 26 -1.03 -0.59 9.29
N ALA A 27 -2.06 -1.05 8.57
CA ALA A 27 -3.40 -1.19 9.11
C ALA A 27 -3.42 -2.12 10.34
N SER A 28 -2.74 -3.27 10.23
CA SER A 28 -2.61 -4.22 11.35
C SER A 28 -1.93 -3.58 12.56
N ARG A 29 -0.88 -2.78 12.34
CA ARG A 29 -0.17 -2.07 13.41
C ARG A 29 -1.02 -0.98 14.05
N ILE A 30 -1.76 -0.20 13.25
CA ILE A 30 -2.69 0.82 13.74
C ILE A 30 -3.75 0.21 14.65
N VAL A 31 -4.33 -0.93 14.24
CA VAL A 31 -5.32 -1.65 15.06
C VAL A 31 -4.70 -2.10 16.37
N ALA A 32 -3.54 -2.75 16.34
CA ALA A 32 -2.85 -3.22 17.55
C ALA A 32 -2.56 -2.08 18.55
N ILE A 33 -2.08 -0.93 18.07
CA ILE A 33 -1.86 0.24 18.91
C ILE A 33 -3.19 0.77 19.43
N SER A 34 -4.19 0.95 18.57
CA SER A 34 -5.48 1.57 18.93
C SER A 34 -6.30 0.72 19.90
N SER A 35 -6.12 -0.61 19.88
CA SER A 35 -6.81 -1.54 20.78
C SER A 35 -6.24 -1.58 22.20
N ASP A 36 -5.05 -1.03 22.43
CA ASP A 36 -4.39 -0.99 23.73
C ASP A 36 -3.98 0.45 24.10
N PRO A 37 -4.70 1.11 25.02
CA PRO A 37 -4.34 2.45 25.50
C PRO A 37 -2.97 2.54 26.18
N GLY A 38 -2.43 1.43 26.68
CA GLY A 38 -1.10 1.33 27.29
C GLY A 38 0.00 0.99 26.29
N HIS A 39 -0.33 0.84 25.00
CA HIS A 39 0.63 0.39 24.00
C HIS A 39 1.81 1.39 23.89
N PRO A 40 3.08 0.92 23.91
CA PRO A 40 4.26 1.79 23.97
C PRO A 40 4.38 2.75 22.77
N SER A 41 3.77 2.39 21.64
CA SER A 41 3.74 3.21 20.42
C SER A 41 2.52 4.14 20.28
N GLN A 42 1.72 4.38 21.32
CA GLN A 42 0.54 5.26 21.25
C GLN A 42 0.86 6.66 20.70
N GLY A 43 1.96 7.26 21.17
CA GLY A 43 2.41 8.58 20.71
C GLY A 43 2.76 8.64 19.22
N SER A 44 3.00 7.49 18.59
CA SER A 44 3.35 7.40 17.17
C SER A 44 2.18 7.03 16.26
N LEU A 45 0.98 6.84 16.81
CA LEU A 45 -0.21 6.46 16.05
C LEU A 45 -0.52 7.39 14.85
N PRO A 46 -0.33 8.72 14.93
CA PRO A 46 -0.52 9.61 13.78
C PRO A 46 0.42 9.27 12.60
N TYR A 47 1.69 8.97 12.86
CA TYR A 47 2.65 8.63 11.80
C TYR A 47 2.30 7.32 11.09
N TYR A 48 1.81 6.32 11.83
CA TYR A 48 1.34 5.08 11.20
C TYR A 48 0.13 5.32 10.29
N ARG A 49 -0.78 6.23 10.68
CA ARG A 49 -1.95 6.59 9.87
C ARG A 49 -1.56 7.35 8.60
N GLU A 50 -0.63 8.30 8.70
CA GLU A 50 -0.08 9.02 7.54
C GLU A 50 0.61 8.05 6.57
N ALA A 51 1.52 7.21 7.08
CA ALA A 51 2.19 6.21 6.26
C ALA A 51 1.22 5.23 5.57
N TYR A 52 0.09 4.91 6.21
CA TYR A 52 -0.96 4.06 5.64
C TYR A 52 -1.68 4.76 4.49
N GLN A 53 -1.99 6.05 4.64
CA GLN A 53 -2.61 6.86 3.59
C GLN A 53 -1.71 6.93 2.37
N ASP A 54 -0.42 7.20 2.57
CA ASP A 54 0.56 7.23 1.49
C ASP A 54 0.66 5.88 0.77
N ALA A 55 0.73 4.78 1.52
CA ALA A 55 0.79 3.43 0.95
C ALA A 55 -0.42 3.12 0.08
N SER A 56 -1.60 3.44 0.62
CA SER A 56 -2.87 3.19 -0.06
C SER A 56 -2.99 4.04 -1.33
N GLN A 57 -2.55 5.31 -1.27
CA GLN A 57 -2.54 6.20 -2.42
C GLN A 57 -1.56 5.75 -3.50
N ASN A 58 -0.35 5.34 -3.12
CA ASN A 58 0.66 4.83 -4.04
C ASN A 58 0.16 3.56 -4.73
N ALA A 59 -0.38 2.62 -3.97
CA ALA A 59 -1.00 1.40 -4.49
C ALA A 59 -2.09 1.73 -5.52
N ALA A 60 -3.04 2.60 -5.17
CA ALA A 60 -4.13 2.97 -6.06
C ALA A 60 -3.67 3.68 -7.34
N THR A 61 -2.64 4.53 -7.25
CA THR A 61 -2.10 5.30 -8.38
C THR A 61 -1.37 4.42 -9.39
N HIS A 62 -0.73 3.33 -8.92
CA HIS A 62 0.10 2.46 -9.75
C HIS A 62 -0.58 1.14 -10.10
N THR A 63 -1.79 0.89 -9.61
CA THR A 63 -2.62 -0.23 -10.06
C THR A 63 -3.25 0.16 -11.40
N SER A 64 -2.94 -0.59 -12.46
CA SER A 64 -3.67 -0.50 -13.73
C SER A 64 -5.15 -0.75 -13.47
N GLN A 65 -6.00 0.26 -13.66
CA GLN A 65 -7.45 0.01 -13.67
C GLN A 65 -7.78 -0.77 -14.94
N PRO A 66 -8.59 -1.84 -14.87
CA PRO A 66 -9.09 -2.50 -16.07
C PRO A 66 -9.81 -1.45 -16.93
N GLY A 67 -9.32 -1.23 -18.14
CA GLY A 67 -10.01 -0.39 -19.12
C GLY A 67 -11.42 -0.94 -19.35
N ARG A 68 -12.42 -0.06 -19.26
CA ARG A 68 -13.82 -0.39 -19.59
C ARG A 68 -13.96 -0.81 -21.05
#